data_AF-A0A838QUS1-F1
#
_entry.id   AF-A0A838QUS1-F1
#
_cell.length_a   1.000
_cell.length_b   1.000
_cell.length_c   1.000
_cell.angle_alpha   90.00
_cell.angle_beta   90.00
_cell.angle_gamma   90.00
#
_symmetry.space_group_name_H-M   'P 1'
#
loop_
_entity.id
_entity.type
_entity.pdbx_description
1 polymer ?
#
loop_
_entity_poly.entity_id
_entity_poly.type
_entity_poly.pdbx_seq_one_letter_code
_entity_poly.pdbx_strand_id
1 'polypeptide(L)'
;MPRPEPNATRELRKFYQAGVEILKASGGPDALEPERKNFWGVNEDLREELKMSLNYITRARRLVRLYPRPQDLDWLCGLGQRRGKPLTKSHAMVLVGIQDPKLRKALATQAAREGWSERRLRSETAAA
;
A
#
# COMPACT_ATOMS: atom_id res chain seq x y z
N MET A 1 -2.51 20.26 22.21
CA MET A 1 -3.21 20.09 20.91
C MET A 1 -2.51 18.98 20.13
N PRO A 2 -3.22 17.94 19.65
CA PRO A 2 -2.61 16.95 18.77
C PRO A 2 -2.19 17.64 17.46
N ARG A 3 -0.96 17.37 16.99
CA ARG A 3 -0.52 17.83 15.67
C ARG A 3 -1.48 17.27 14.60
N PRO A 4 -1.90 18.06 13.61
CA PRO A 4 -2.71 17.53 12.51
C PRO A 4 -1.96 16.40 11.81
N GLU A 5 -2.67 15.32 11.46
CA GLU A 5 -2.08 14.21 10.72
C GLU A 5 -1.45 14.73 9.42
N PRO A 6 -0.21 14.31 9.07
CA PRO A 6 0.40 14.67 7.81
C PRO A 6 -0.49 14.29 6.62
N ASN A 7 -0.59 15.14 5.60
CA ASN A 7 -1.40 14.86 4.40
C ASN A 7 -1.06 13.51 3.76
N ALA A 8 0.22 13.12 3.81
CA ALA A 8 0.72 11.81 3.37
C ALA A 8 0.04 10.62 4.06
N THR A 9 -0.19 10.72 5.37
CA THR A 9 -0.87 9.69 6.18
C THR A 9 -2.33 9.57 5.77
N ARG A 10 -3.00 10.71 5.57
CA ARG A 10 -4.39 10.75 5.11
C ARG A 10 -4.58 10.09 3.75
N GLU A 11 -3.70 10.39 2.79
CA GLU A 11 -3.75 9.77 1.45
C GLU A 11 -3.49 8.25 1.50
N LEU A 12 -2.56 7.81 2.35
CA LEU A 12 -2.27 6.40 2.54
C LEU A 12 -3.46 5.64 3.16
N ARG A 13 -4.13 6.23 4.17
CA ARG A 13 -5.37 5.69 4.75
C ARG A 13 -6.50 5.58 3.73
N LYS A 14 -6.71 6.62 2.91
CA LYS A 14 -7.70 6.58 1.81
C LYS A 14 -7.38 5.48 0.81
N PHE A 15 -6.10 5.32 0.46
CA PHE A 15 -5.66 4.27 -0.46
C PHE A 15 -5.91 2.86 0.11
N TYR A 16 -5.68 2.67 1.40
CA TYR A 16 -6.00 1.43 2.11
C TYR A 16 -7.50 1.15 2.13
N GLN A 17 -8.33 2.15 2.46
CA GLN A 17 -9.80 2.03 2.46
C GLN A 17 -10.33 1.62 1.09
N ALA A 18 -9.82 2.22 0.01
CA ALA A 18 -10.18 1.81 -1.35
C ALA A 18 -9.84 0.33 -1.58
N GLY A 19 -8.69 -0.15 -1.09
CA GLY A 19 -8.33 -1.57 -1.16
C GLY A 19 -9.30 -2.48 -0.40
N VAL A 20 -9.82 -2.03 0.75
CA VAL A 20 -10.82 -2.77 1.53
C VAL A 20 -12.15 -2.85 0.78
N GLU A 21 -12.58 -1.74 0.17
CA GLU A 21 -13.81 -1.69 -0.66
C GLU A 21 -13.69 -2.60 -1.88
N ILE A 22 -12.55 -2.56 -2.58
CA ILE A 22 -12.24 -3.46 -3.70
C ILE A 22 -12.30 -4.93 -3.25
N LEU A 23 -11.74 -5.27 -2.08
CA LEU A 23 -11.80 -6.63 -1.56
C LEU A 23 -13.23 -7.06 -1.20
N LYS A 24 -14.07 -6.16 -0.69
CA LYS A 24 -15.48 -6.46 -0.44
C LYS A 24 -16.25 -6.66 -1.74
N ALA A 25 -16.09 -5.77 -2.71
CA ALA A 25 -16.76 -5.84 -4.01
C ALA A 25 -16.38 -7.12 -4.79
N SER A 26 -15.15 -7.58 -4.63
CA SER A 26 -14.66 -8.79 -5.29
C SER A 26 -15.04 -10.11 -4.60
N GLY A 27 -15.68 -10.09 -3.42
CA GLY A 27 -16.06 -11.32 -2.71
C GLY A 27 -15.02 -11.83 -1.70
N GLY A 28 -14.09 -10.99 -1.28
CA GLY A 28 -13.16 -11.26 -0.17
C GLY A 28 -11.68 -11.30 -0.56
N PRO A 29 -10.78 -11.48 0.44
CA PRO A 29 -9.32 -11.46 0.25
C PRO A 29 -8.78 -12.51 -0.73
N ASP A 30 -9.52 -13.60 -0.95
CA ASP A 30 -9.10 -14.75 -1.77
C ASP A 30 -9.74 -14.76 -3.17
N ALA A 31 -10.65 -13.83 -3.45
CA ALA A 31 -11.45 -13.87 -4.68
C ALA A 31 -10.66 -13.48 -5.94
N LEU A 32 -9.48 -12.88 -5.78
CA LEU A 32 -8.65 -12.37 -6.88
C LEU A 32 -7.19 -12.81 -6.79
N GLU A 33 -6.96 -14.06 -6.47
CA GLU A 33 -5.68 -14.72 -6.76
C GLU A 33 -5.37 -14.60 -8.27
N PRO A 34 -4.15 -14.19 -8.67
CA PRO A 34 -3.78 -14.14 -10.09
C PRO A 34 -3.90 -15.50 -10.79
N GLU A 35 -3.92 -16.58 -10.01
CA GLU A 35 -4.10 -17.96 -10.46
C GLU A 35 -5.57 -18.34 -10.72
N ARG A 36 -6.54 -17.50 -10.31
CA ARG A 36 -7.96 -17.72 -10.61
C ARG A 36 -8.26 -17.37 -12.07
N LYS A 37 -8.97 -18.29 -12.73
CA LYS A 37 -9.39 -18.23 -14.14
C LYS A 37 -10.05 -16.92 -14.59
N ASN A 38 -10.63 -16.15 -13.65
CA ASN A 38 -11.38 -14.91 -13.93
C ASN A 38 -10.70 -13.63 -13.42
N PHE A 39 -9.43 -13.67 -13.00
CA PHE A 39 -8.71 -12.53 -12.40
C PHE A 39 -8.75 -11.26 -13.26
N TRP A 40 -8.59 -11.39 -14.57
CA TRP A 40 -8.58 -10.25 -15.50
C TRP A 40 -9.98 -9.68 -15.73
N GLY A 41 -11.00 -10.53 -15.87
CA GLY A 41 -12.39 -10.09 -16.04
C GLY A 41 -12.89 -9.31 -14.84
N VAL A 42 -12.68 -9.82 -13.62
CA VAL A 42 -13.16 -9.15 -12.40
C VAL A 42 -12.44 -7.82 -12.15
N ASN A 43 -11.15 -7.69 -12.50
CA ASN A 43 -10.47 -6.41 -12.37
C ASN A 43 -10.98 -5.38 -13.41
N GLU A 44 -11.38 -5.82 -14.61
CA GLU A 44 -11.94 -4.96 -15.64
C GLU A 44 -13.35 -4.48 -15.24
N ASP A 45 -14.19 -5.37 -14.71
CA ASP A 45 -15.52 -5.02 -14.17
C ASP A 45 -15.39 -3.99 -13.02
N LEU A 46 -14.46 -4.21 -12.09
CA LEU A 46 -14.16 -3.27 -11.01
C LEU A 46 -13.60 -1.94 -11.53
N ARG A 47 -12.85 -1.95 -12.64
CA ARG A 47 -12.34 -0.73 -13.28
C ARG A 47 -13.49 0.14 -13.77
N GLU A 48 -14.48 -0.48 -14.41
CA GLU A 48 -15.66 0.21 -14.94
C GLU A 48 -16.58 0.69 -13.81
N GLU A 49 -16.82 -0.16 -12.81
CA GLU A 49 -17.68 0.16 -11.66
C GLU A 49 -17.09 1.25 -10.77
N LEU A 50 -15.81 1.13 -10.40
CA LEU A 50 -15.15 2.04 -9.46
C LEU A 50 -14.49 3.25 -10.14
N LYS A 51 -14.42 3.27 -11.49
CA LYS A 51 -13.73 4.31 -12.27
C LYS A 51 -12.27 4.52 -11.84
N MET A 52 -11.61 3.45 -11.40
CA MET A 52 -10.21 3.45 -10.96
C MET A 52 -9.34 2.71 -11.96
N SER A 53 -8.05 3.05 -12.08
CA SER A 53 -7.15 2.30 -12.99
C SER A 53 -6.84 0.90 -12.45
N LEU A 54 -6.62 -0.07 -13.36
CA LEU A 54 -6.25 -1.45 -13.01
C LEU A 54 -5.03 -1.53 -12.09
N ASN A 55 -4.02 -0.68 -12.33
CA ASN A 55 -2.83 -0.61 -11.50
C ASN A 55 -3.14 -0.10 -10.09
N TYR A 56 -4.04 0.90 -9.97
CA TYR A 56 -4.51 1.38 -8.67
C TYR A 56 -5.25 0.27 -7.92
N ILE A 57 -6.19 -0.42 -8.58
CA ILE A 57 -6.98 -1.51 -8.00
C ILE A 57 -6.06 -2.62 -7.49
N THR A 58 -5.14 -3.08 -8.34
CA THR A 58 -4.20 -4.16 -8.02
C THR A 58 -3.30 -3.80 -6.83
N ARG A 59 -2.77 -2.57 -6.80
CA ARG A 59 -1.88 -2.11 -5.72
C ARG A 59 -2.63 -1.85 -4.42
N ALA A 60 -3.83 -1.27 -4.46
CA ALA A 60 -4.66 -1.01 -3.28
C ALA A 60 -5.04 -2.34 -2.61
N ARG A 61 -5.45 -3.32 -3.40
CA ARG A 61 -5.71 -4.68 -2.93
C ARG A 61 -4.48 -5.30 -2.28
N ARG A 62 -3.34 -5.25 -2.96
CA ARG A 62 -2.09 -5.81 -2.45
C ARG A 62 -1.65 -5.14 -1.15
N LEU A 63 -1.89 -3.84 -1.00
CA LEU A 63 -1.64 -3.15 0.26
C LEU A 63 -2.46 -3.74 1.41
N VAL A 64 -3.76 -3.95 1.23
CA VAL A 64 -4.61 -4.53 2.28
C VAL A 64 -4.18 -5.96 2.61
N ARG A 65 -3.81 -6.77 1.61
CA ARG A 65 -3.30 -8.13 1.85
C ARG A 65 -2.00 -8.15 2.65
N LEU A 66 -1.10 -7.19 2.41
CA LEU A 66 0.18 -7.11 3.13
C LEU A 66 0.06 -6.48 4.53
N TYR A 67 -0.99 -5.70 4.76
CA TYR A 67 -1.31 -5.04 6.02
C TYR A 67 -2.77 -5.36 6.41
N PRO A 68 -3.10 -6.63 6.73
CA PRO A 68 -4.48 -7.08 6.87
C PRO A 68 -5.21 -6.42 8.05
N ARG A 69 -4.47 -5.95 9.06
CA ARG A 69 -5.05 -5.25 10.20
C ARG A 69 -4.84 -3.75 10.05
N PRO A 70 -5.83 -2.90 10.41
CA PRO A 70 -5.65 -1.44 10.43
C PRO A 70 -4.43 -0.98 11.25
N GLN A 71 -4.09 -1.71 12.32
CA GLN A 71 -2.93 -1.46 13.17
C GLN A 71 -1.60 -1.60 12.42
N ASP A 72 -1.52 -2.51 11.44
CA ASP A 72 -0.30 -2.69 10.63
C ASP A 72 -0.10 -1.50 9.68
N LEU A 73 -1.20 -0.90 9.21
CA LEU A 73 -1.18 0.37 8.48
C LEU A 73 -0.82 1.55 9.40
N ASP A 74 -1.35 1.58 10.62
CA ASP A 74 -1.01 2.63 11.61
C ASP A 74 0.48 2.63 11.93
N TRP A 75 1.11 1.44 12.02
CA TRP A 75 2.56 1.34 12.14
C TRP A 75 3.27 2.03 10.97
N LEU A 76 2.87 1.74 9.73
CA LEU A 76 3.46 2.33 8.52
C LEU A 76 3.25 3.86 8.48
N CYS A 77 2.06 4.32 8.87
CA CYS A 77 1.69 5.73 8.99
C CYS A 77 2.46 6.48 10.09
N GLY A 78 2.82 5.79 11.17
CA GLY A 78 3.57 6.32 12.30
C GLY A 78 5.08 6.43 12.05
N LEU A 79 5.61 5.72 11.05
CA LEU A 79 7.01 5.81 10.68
C LEU A 79 7.39 7.24 10.23
N GLY A 80 8.57 7.69 10.66
CA GLY A 80 9.11 9.00 10.28
C GLY A 80 8.44 10.20 10.96
N GLN A 81 7.25 10.06 11.58
CA GLN A 81 6.54 11.19 12.19
C GLN A 81 7.33 11.92 13.30
N ARG A 82 8.22 11.22 14.02
CA ARG A 82 9.00 11.79 15.12
C ARG A 82 10.41 12.26 14.74
N ARG A 83 11.08 11.60 13.79
CA ARG A 83 12.53 11.78 13.54
C ARG A 83 12.91 11.75 12.05
N GLY A 84 11.95 11.72 11.13
CA GLY A 84 12.24 11.59 9.71
C GLY A 84 11.11 12.10 8.82
N LYS A 85 10.98 11.55 7.62
CA LYS A 85 9.87 11.90 6.72
C LYS A 85 8.79 10.82 6.76
N PRO A 86 7.51 11.18 6.95
CA PRO A 86 6.42 10.23 6.83
C PRO A 86 6.42 9.55 5.47
N LEU A 87 6.10 8.25 5.47
CA LEU A 87 5.91 7.52 4.24
C LEU A 87 4.62 7.99 3.55
N THR A 88 4.70 8.20 2.25
CA THR A 88 3.58 8.60 1.40
C THR A 88 2.93 7.40 0.71
N LYS A 89 1.77 7.60 0.08
CA LYS A 89 1.16 6.62 -0.82
C LYS A 89 2.15 6.05 -1.85
N SER A 90 3.02 6.88 -2.41
CA SER A 90 4.01 6.44 -3.40
C SER A 90 5.04 5.48 -2.80
N HIS A 91 5.44 5.68 -1.55
CA HIS A 91 6.30 4.71 -0.85
C HIS A 91 5.57 3.38 -0.64
N ALA A 92 4.31 3.43 -0.20
CA ALA A 92 3.50 2.22 -0.04
C ALA A 92 3.37 1.46 -1.36
N MET A 93 3.22 2.16 -2.49
CA MET A 93 3.20 1.54 -3.83
C MET A 93 4.50 0.80 -4.21
N VAL A 94 5.66 1.21 -3.70
CA VAL A 94 6.91 0.47 -3.89
C VAL A 94 6.97 -0.71 -2.94
N LEU A 95 6.63 -0.48 -1.66
CA LEU A 95 6.67 -1.52 -0.63
C LEU A 95 5.73 -2.70 -0.93
N VAL A 96 4.59 -2.47 -1.61
CA VAL A 96 3.72 -3.58 -2.02
C VAL A 96 4.35 -4.51 -3.04
N GLY A 97 5.37 -4.07 -3.78
CA GLY A 97 6.11 -4.93 -4.70
C GLY A 97 6.97 -5.97 -4.00
N ILE A 98 7.37 -5.72 -2.75
CA ILE A 98 8.29 -6.53 -1.97
C ILE A 98 7.53 -7.68 -1.30
N GLN A 99 7.82 -8.92 -1.68
CA GLN A 99 7.18 -10.10 -1.11
C GLN A 99 7.68 -10.39 0.32
N ASP A 100 9.00 -10.35 0.55
CA ASP A 100 9.59 -10.64 1.86
C ASP A 100 9.14 -9.60 2.92
N PRO A 101 8.39 -10.01 3.96
CA PRO A 101 7.95 -9.12 5.03
C PRO A 101 9.11 -8.53 5.85
N LYS A 102 10.22 -9.26 6.03
CA LYS A 102 11.38 -8.76 6.80
C LYS A 102 12.06 -7.63 6.04
N LEU A 103 12.39 -7.86 4.77
CA LEU A 103 12.96 -6.84 3.89
C LEU A 103 12.03 -5.62 3.75
N ARG A 104 10.73 -5.84 3.53
CA ARG A 104 9.74 -4.75 3.43
C ARG A 104 9.72 -3.88 4.69
N LYS A 105 9.74 -4.50 5.87
CA LYS A 105 9.75 -3.79 7.15
C LYS A 105 11.05 -3.01 7.36
N ALA A 106 12.19 -3.61 7.03
CA ALA A 106 13.50 -2.98 7.13
C ALA A 106 13.60 -1.75 6.24
N LEU A 107 13.26 -1.88 4.95
CA LEU A 107 13.30 -0.79 3.98
C LEU A 107 12.29 0.33 4.32
N ALA A 108 11.08 0.00 4.77
CA ALA A 108 10.11 1.00 5.22
C ALA A 108 10.65 1.83 6.41
N THR A 109 11.26 1.14 7.38
CA THR A 109 11.84 1.79 8.57
C THR A 109 13.02 2.68 8.19
N GLN A 110 13.91 2.18 7.34
CA GLN A 110 15.09 2.92 6.89
C GLN A 110 14.69 4.12 6.03
N ALA A 111 13.78 3.95 5.08
CA ALA A 111 13.25 5.03 4.25
C ALA A 111 12.65 6.16 5.08
N ALA A 112 11.86 5.81 6.11
CA ALA A 112 11.27 6.81 6.99
C ALA A 112 12.31 7.51 7.88
N ARG A 113 13.30 6.77 8.39
CA ARG A 113 14.37 7.29 9.25
C ARG A 113 15.31 8.23 8.50
N GLU A 114 15.75 7.84 7.30
CA GLU A 114 16.68 8.61 6.47
C GLU A 114 15.97 9.61 5.55
N GLY A 115 14.64 9.62 5.53
CA GLY A 115 13.85 10.52 4.71
C GLY A 115 14.00 10.29 3.21
N TRP A 116 14.07 9.02 2.80
CA TRP A 116 14.18 8.62 1.40
C TRP A 116 13.00 9.14 0.58
N SER A 117 13.26 9.41 -0.70
CA SER A 117 12.21 9.56 -1.69
C SER A 117 11.75 8.19 -2.17
N GLU A 118 10.57 8.13 -2.78
CA GLU A 118 10.06 6.91 -3.40
C GLU A 118 11.04 6.36 -4.46
N ARG A 119 11.68 7.26 -5.23
CA ARG A 119 12.70 6.88 -6.22
C ARG A 119 13.91 6.20 -5.58
N ARG A 120 14.39 6.72 -4.43
CA ARG A 120 15.50 6.10 -3.70
C ARG A 120 15.08 4.73 -3.17
N LEU A 121 13.92 4.65 -2.52
CA LEU A 121 13.37 3.37 -2.04
C LEU A 121 13.28 2.32 -3.17
N ARG A 122 12.84 2.73 -4.37
CA ARG A 122 12.78 1.85 -5.54
C ARG A 122 14.16 1.36 -5.99
N SER A 123 15.17 2.23 -5.96
CA SER A 123 16.55 1.86 -6.27
C SER A 123 17.08 0.81 -5.29
N GLU A 124 16.82 1.01 -4.00
CA GLU A 124 17.28 0.10 -2.94
C GLU A 124 16.57 -1.26 -3.03
N THR A 125 15.28 -1.29 -3.41
CA THR A 125 14.57 -2.55 -3.66
C THR A 125 15.07 -3.31 -4.89
N ALA A 126 15.70 -2.65 -5.85
CA ALA A 126 16.27 -3.31 -7.03
C ALA A 126 17.67 -3.87 -6.76
N ALA A 127 18.34 -3.39 -5.70
CA ALA A 127 19.67 -3.80 -5.29
C ALA A 127 19.66 -4.88 -4.18
N ALA A 128 18.52 -5.06 -3.52
CA ALA A 128 18.29 -6.02 -2.44
C ALA A 128 17.68 -7.34 -2.96
#